data_AF-A0A519LEL3-F1
#
_entry.id   AF-A0A519LEL3-F1
#
_cell.length_a   1.000
_cell.length_b   1.000
_cell.length_c   1.000
_cell.angle_alpha   90.00
_cell.angle_beta   90.00
_cell.angle_gamma   90.00
#
_symmetry.space_group_name_H-M   'P 1'
#
loop_
_entity.id
_entity.type
_entity.pdbx_description
1 polymer ?
#
loop_
_entity_poly.entity_id
_entity_poly.type
_entity_poly.pdbx_seq_one_letter_code
_entity_poly.pdbx_strand_id
1 'polypeptide(L)'
;DYILRIVKQFSEFLTKRILGENEEKISDQQRIFDTNMNDTFKMSFDELSSKSAEEITQSIHEKESNHHIPYFELLGHLFYAKAKETDNKGFSEKAIVFYQLYLQTSGIFALPIINRINEIKKALE
;
A
#
# COMPACT_ATOMS: atom_id res chain seq x y z
N ASP A 1 -4.64 -16.52 -11.12
CA ASP A 1 -4.66 -15.19 -11.74
C ASP A 1 -3.28 -14.55 -11.60
N TYR A 2 -2.68 -14.15 -12.73
CA TYR A 2 -1.34 -13.56 -12.78
C TYR A 2 -1.28 -12.18 -12.11
N ILE A 3 -2.33 -11.36 -12.24
CA ILE A 3 -2.39 -10.00 -11.67
C ILE A 3 -2.43 -10.09 -10.15
N LEU A 4 -3.28 -10.95 -9.60
CA LEU A 4 -3.36 -11.16 -8.15
C LEU A 4 -2.04 -11.63 -7.55
N ARG A 5 -1.25 -12.40 -8.31
CA ARG A 5 0.08 -12.83 -7.85
C ARG A 5 1.04 -11.66 -7.70
N ILE A 6 1.09 -10.77 -8.70
CA ILE A 6 1.95 -9.57 -8.65
C ILE A 6 1.56 -8.67 -7.47
N VAL A 7 0.25 -8.40 -7.30
CA VAL A 7 -0.25 -7.56 -6.20
C VAL A 7 0.14 -8.12 -4.83
N LYS A 8 -0.02 -9.44 -4.64
CA LYS A 8 0.37 -10.11 -3.38
C LYS A 8 1.87 -10.08 -3.15
N GLN A 9 2.68 -10.37 -4.17
CA GLN A 9 4.13 -10.30 -4.07
C GLN A 9 4.61 -8.91 -3.67
N PHE A 10 4.01 -7.86 -4.23
CA PHE A 10 4.33 -6.50 -3.85
C PHE A 10 3.90 -6.17 -2.41
N SER A 11 2.69 -6.60 -2.01
CA SER A 11 2.17 -6.42 -0.65
C SER A 11 3.07 -7.11 0.40
N GLU A 12 3.55 -8.32 0.10
CA GLU A 12 4.48 -9.08 0.93
C GLU A 12 5.85 -8.39 1.03
N PHE A 13 6.40 -7.92 -0.10
CA PHE A 13 7.64 -7.13 -0.13
C PHE A 13 7.55 -5.89 0.77
N LEU A 14 6.44 -5.15 0.69
CA LEU A 14 6.22 -3.97 1.53
C LEU A 14 6.05 -4.34 3.00
N THR A 15 5.40 -5.47 3.30
CA THR A 15 5.24 -5.94 4.68
C THR A 15 6.59 -6.25 5.32
N LYS A 16 7.47 -6.97 4.62
CA LYS A 16 8.85 -7.23 5.08
C LYS A 16 9.64 -5.94 5.29
N ARG A 17 9.48 -4.98 4.37
CA ARG A 17 10.08 -3.63 4.50
C ARG A 17 9.59 -2.90 5.74
N ILE A 18 8.28 -2.95 6.02
CA ILE A 18 7.67 -2.33 7.20
C ILE A 18 8.19 -2.95 8.50
N LEU A 19 8.41 -4.27 8.52
CA LEU A 19 8.93 -4.99 9.69
C LEU A 19 10.45 -4.86 9.87
N GLY A 20 11.16 -4.29 8.90
CA GLY A 20 12.62 -4.21 8.92
C GLY A 20 13.32 -5.55 8.67
N GLU A 21 12.62 -6.52 8.07
CA GLU A 21 13.10 -7.89 7.85
C GLU A 21 13.84 -8.08 6.50
N ASN A 22 14.22 -6.99 5.82
CA ASN A 22 14.89 -7.10 4.53
C ASN A 22 16.41 -7.25 4.68
N GLU A 23 16.93 -8.41 4.29
CA GLU A 23 18.37 -8.72 4.27
C GLU A 23 19.14 -8.09 3.09
N GLU A 24 18.41 -7.52 2.11
CA GLU A 24 18.97 -6.94 0.88
C GLU A 24 19.54 -5.54 1.08
N LYS A 25 20.53 -5.17 0.23
CA LYS A 25 21.08 -3.80 0.21
C LYS A 25 20.02 -2.78 -0.21
N ILE A 26 20.10 -1.57 0.34
CA ILE A 26 19.14 -0.48 0.10
C ILE A 26 18.92 -0.19 -1.40
N SER A 27 19.99 -0.20 -2.21
CA SER A 27 19.91 0.04 -3.66
C SER A 27 19.11 -1.04 -4.40
N ASP A 28 19.22 -2.29 -3.97
CA ASP A 28 18.46 -3.39 -4.56
C ASP A 28 16.97 -3.28 -4.18
N GLN A 29 16.69 -2.89 -2.93
CA GLN A 29 15.31 -2.67 -2.47
C GLN A 29 14.60 -1.55 -3.24
N GLN A 30 15.28 -0.46 -3.60
CA GLN A 30 14.68 0.60 -4.41
C GLN A 30 14.35 0.10 -5.82
N ARG A 31 15.28 -0.61 -6.49
CA ARG A 31 15.02 -1.20 -7.81
C ARG A 31 13.85 -2.19 -7.78
N ILE A 32 13.78 -3.03 -6.74
CA ILE A 32 12.69 -4.00 -6.58
C ILE A 32 11.36 -3.28 -6.35
N PHE A 33 11.36 -2.20 -5.56
CA PHE A 33 10.19 -1.37 -5.36
C PHE A 33 9.70 -0.75 -6.68
N ASP A 34 10.58 -0.14 -7.46
CA ASP A 34 10.23 0.51 -8.74
C ASP A 34 9.72 -0.51 -9.76
N THR A 35 10.33 -1.71 -9.79
CA THR A 35 9.88 -2.82 -10.64
C THR A 35 8.47 -3.25 -10.26
N ASN A 36 8.20 -3.47 -8.96
CA ASN A 36 6.88 -3.84 -8.48
C ASN A 36 5.81 -2.75 -8.74
N MET A 37 6.18 -1.48 -8.59
CA MET A 37 5.31 -0.35 -8.92
C MET A 37 4.88 -0.40 -10.39
N ASN A 38 5.84 -0.53 -11.30
CA ASN A 38 5.56 -0.61 -12.72
C ASN A 38 4.79 -1.88 -13.10
N ASP A 39 5.12 -3.02 -12.49
CA ASP A 39 4.42 -4.29 -12.76
C ASP A 39 2.96 -4.25 -12.30
N THR A 40 2.68 -3.59 -11.17
CA THR A 40 1.36 -3.56 -10.54
C THR A 40 0.46 -2.42 -11.03
N PHE A 41 1.02 -1.22 -11.17
CA PHE A 41 0.29 0.02 -11.45
C PHE A 41 0.62 0.64 -12.80
N LYS A 42 1.67 0.17 -13.49
CA LYS A 42 2.16 0.73 -14.77
C LYS A 42 2.56 2.21 -14.66
N MET A 43 2.94 2.64 -13.47
CA MET A 43 3.38 4.01 -13.17
C MET A 43 4.33 4.01 -11.96
N SER A 44 5.09 5.08 -11.80
CA SER A 44 5.93 5.34 -10.63
C SER A 44 5.10 5.66 -9.38
N PHE A 45 5.75 5.60 -8.21
CA PHE A 45 5.09 6.01 -6.96
C PHE A 45 4.76 7.50 -6.95
N ASP A 46 5.61 8.35 -7.55
CA ASP A 46 5.37 9.80 -7.60
C ASP A 46 4.11 10.11 -8.43
N GLU A 47 3.95 9.45 -9.58
CA GLU A 47 2.74 9.55 -10.39
C GLU A 47 1.50 9.06 -9.63
N LEU A 48 1.57 7.89 -8.98
CA LEU A 48 0.45 7.36 -8.21
C LEU A 48 0.10 8.28 -7.03
N SER A 49 1.10 8.74 -6.29
CA SER A 49 0.92 9.53 -5.07
C SER A 49 0.46 10.96 -5.34
N SER A 50 0.62 11.47 -6.56
CA SER A 50 0.05 12.74 -6.99
C SER A 50 -1.48 12.71 -7.10
N LYS A 51 -2.08 11.52 -7.29
CA LYS A 51 -3.53 11.33 -7.38
C LYS A 51 -4.20 11.39 -6.01
N SER A 52 -5.45 11.84 -5.95
CA SER A 52 -6.24 11.79 -4.72
C SER A 52 -6.56 10.34 -4.31
N ALA A 53 -6.94 10.14 -3.04
CA ALA A 53 -7.32 8.80 -2.58
C ALA A 53 -8.56 8.28 -3.34
N GLU A 54 -9.50 9.17 -3.65
CA GLU A 54 -10.70 8.91 -4.42
C GLU A 54 -10.38 8.51 -5.86
N GLU A 55 -9.47 9.24 -6.54
CA GLU A 55 -9.05 8.90 -7.91
C GLU A 55 -8.39 7.52 -7.98
N ILE A 56 -7.51 7.21 -7.03
CA ILE A 56 -6.90 5.88 -6.92
C ILE A 56 -7.99 4.83 -6.67
N THR A 57 -8.91 5.09 -5.74
CA THR A 57 -9.99 4.17 -5.38
C THR A 57 -10.89 3.86 -6.58
N GLN A 58 -11.26 4.87 -7.35
CA GLN A 58 -12.02 4.71 -8.58
C GLN A 58 -11.28 3.82 -9.59
N SER A 59 -9.97 4.00 -9.77
CA SER A 59 -9.16 3.14 -10.65
C SER A 59 -9.09 1.68 -10.19
N ILE A 60 -9.26 1.40 -8.90
CA ILE A 60 -9.36 0.03 -8.38
C ILE A 60 -10.76 -0.53 -8.64
N HIS A 61 -11.81 0.26 -8.48
CA HIS A 61 -13.18 -0.17 -8.76
C HIS A 61 -13.44 -0.49 -10.24
N GLU A 62 -12.66 0.08 -11.16
CA GLU A 62 -12.67 -0.27 -12.58
C GLU A 62 -12.08 -1.66 -12.88
N LYS A 63 -11.36 -2.27 -11.92
CA LYS A 63 -10.83 -3.64 -12.03
C LYS A 63 -11.89 -4.67 -11.64
N GLU A 64 -11.60 -5.94 -11.91
CA GLU A 64 -12.45 -7.05 -11.45
C GLU A 64 -12.63 -7.02 -9.92
N SER A 65 -13.84 -7.33 -9.44
CA SER A 65 -14.21 -7.19 -8.02
C SER A 65 -13.36 -8.07 -7.09
N ASN A 66 -12.94 -9.24 -7.56
CA ASN A 66 -12.03 -10.14 -6.86
C ASN A 66 -10.60 -9.54 -6.69
N HIS A 67 -10.25 -8.47 -7.42
CA HIS A 67 -8.97 -7.78 -7.29
C HIS A 67 -9.01 -6.65 -6.26
N HIS A 68 -10.20 -6.13 -5.92
CA HIS A 68 -10.32 -4.93 -5.07
C HIS A 68 -9.62 -5.09 -3.72
N ILE A 69 -9.89 -6.19 -3.01
CA ILE A 69 -9.34 -6.45 -1.67
C ILE A 69 -7.80 -6.46 -1.68
N PRO A 70 -7.10 -7.28 -2.51
CA PRO A 70 -5.64 -7.25 -2.60
C PRO A 70 -5.06 -5.88 -2.95
N TYR A 71 -5.71 -5.11 -3.83
CA TYR A 71 -5.24 -3.79 -4.19
C TYR A 71 -5.36 -2.78 -3.04
N PHE A 72 -6.46 -2.79 -2.28
CA PHE A 72 -6.59 -1.91 -1.12
C PHE A 72 -5.60 -2.24 -0.02
N GLU A 73 -5.34 -3.54 0.24
CA GLU A 73 -4.29 -3.95 1.17
C GLU A 73 -2.92 -3.42 0.73
N LEU A 74 -2.58 -3.65 -0.55
CA LEU A 74 -1.33 -3.19 -1.14
C LEU A 74 -1.16 -1.67 -1.02
N LEU A 75 -2.20 -0.90 -1.37
CA LEU A 75 -2.17 0.56 -1.29
C LEU A 75 -1.98 1.05 0.15
N GLY A 76 -2.63 0.40 1.12
CA GLY A 76 -2.41 0.67 2.54
C GLY A 76 -0.94 0.45 2.94
N HIS A 77 -0.36 -0.70 2.58
CA HIS A 77 1.05 -0.99 2.83
C HIS A 77 1.99 0.00 2.13
N LEU A 78 1.69 0.35 0.88
CA LEU A 78 2.51 1.22 0.04
C LEU A 78 2.63 2.63 0.62
N PHE A 79 1.48 3.25 0.92
CA PHE A 79 1.46 4.60 1.49
C PHE A 79 1.99 4.61 2.92
N TYR A 80 1.73 3.54 3.71
CA TYR A 80 2.28 3.43 5.06
C TYR A 80 3.81 3.37 5.05
N ALA A 81 4.40 2.52 4.21
CA ALA A 81 5.85 2.41 4.08
C ALA A 81 6.48 3.75 3.66
N LYS A 82 5.89 4.42 2.66
CA LYS A 82 6.38 5.72 2.17
C LYS A 82 6.19 6.84 3.18
N ALA A 83 5.11 6.83 3.97
CA ALA A 83 4.92 7.75 5.07
C ALA A 83 6.03 7.61 6.12
N LYS A 84 6.40 6.38 6.52
CA LYS A 84 7.49 6.15 7.47
C LYS A 84 8.87 6.59 6.95
N GLU A 85 9.09 6.55 5.65
CA GLU A 85 10.35 6.99 5.02
C GLU A 85 10.49 8.51 4.92
N THR A 86 9.38 9.21 4.75
CA THR A 86 9.38 10.63 4.37
C THR A 86 8.78 11.56 5.42
N ASP A 87 8.17 11.00 6.46
CA ASP A 87 7.36 11.74 7.46
C ASP A 87 6.23 12.57 6.81
N ASN A 88 5.73 12.12 5.66
CA ASN A 88 4.70 12.83 4.90
C ASN A 88 3.30 12.54 5.45
N LYS A 89 2.65 13.59 5.99
CA LYS A 89 1.29 13.50 6.54
C LYS A 89 0.23 13.11 5.50
N GLY A 90 0.34 13.59 4.26
CA GLY A 90 -0.60 13.21 3.19
C GLY A 90 -0.50 11.73 2.82
N PHE A 91 0.69 11.13 2.91
CA PHE A 91 0.84 9.68 2.72
C PHE A 91 0.25 8.90 3.91
N SER A 92 0.42 9.42 5.13
CA SER A 92 -0.20 8.87 6.33
C SER A 92 -1.74 8.83 6.22
N GLU A 93 -2.35 9.92 5.78
CA GLU A 93 -3.80 10.02 5.55
C GLU A 93 -4.28 9.01 4.50
N LYS A 94 -3.58 8.93 3.35
CA LYS A 94 -3.89 7.93 2.30
C LYS A 94 -3.77 6.50 2.80
N ALA A 95 -2.74 6.19 3.60
CA ALA A 95 -2.57 4.87 4.19
C ALA A 95 -3.77 4.48 5.07
N ILE A 96 -4.29 5.41 5.89
CA ILE A 96 -5.50 5.19 6.69
C ILE A 96 -6.69 4.87 5.78
N VAL A 97 -6.92 5.68 4.74
CA VAL A 97 -8.05 5.50 3.81
C VAL A 97 -8.01 4.11 3.18
N PHE A 98 -6.87 3.68 2.63
CA PHE A 98 -6.78 2.39 1.96
C PHE A 98 -6.86 1.20 2.92
N TYR A 99 -6.31 1.30 4.12
CA TYR A 99 -6.51 0.26 5.13
C TYR A 99 -7.97 0.15 5.59
N GLN A 100 -8.68 1.27 5.71
CA GLN A 100 -10.11 1.24 6.02
C GLN A 100 -10.93 0.62 4.89
N LEU A 101 -10.65 0.99 3.63
CA LEU A 101 -11.26 0.36 2.46
C LEU A 101 -10.98 -1.13 2.41
N TYR A 102 -9.75 -1.56 2.71
CA TYR A 102 -9.40 -2.97 2.80
C TYR A 102 -10.24 -3.71 3.85
N LEU A 103 -10.29 -3.21 5.08
CA LEU A 103 -11.05 -3.84 6.17
C LEU A 103 -12.55 -3.90 5.85
N GLN A 104 -13.11 -2.80 5.33
CA GLN A 104 -14.52 -2.73 4.95
C GLN A 104 -14.86 -3.67 3.81
N THR A 105 -14.04 -3.70 2.76
CA THR A 105 -14.31 -4.52 1.55
C THR A 105 -14.10 -6.01 1.82
N SER A 106 -13.11 -6.35 2.64
CA SER A 106 -12.81 -7.76 2.98
C SER A 106 -13.71 -8.33 4.06
N GLY A 107 -14.28 -7.49 4.93
CA GLY A 107 -15.06 -7.93 6.09
C GLY A 107 -14.25 -8.68 7.15
N ILE A 108 -12.92 -8.64 7.07
CA ILE A 108 -12.04 -9.35 8.01
C ILE A 108 -11.64 -8.45 9.18
N PHE A 109 -11.31 -9.08 10.30
CA PHE A 109 -10.63 -8.42 11.40
C PHE A 109 -9.11 -8.66 11.31
N ALA A 110 -8.34 -7.61 11.02
CA ALA A 110 -6.88 -7.67 10.94
C ALA A 110 -6.23 -6.74 11.98
N LEU A 111 -5.92 -7.30 13.15
CA LEU A 111 -5.30 -6.55 14.26
C LEU A 111 -4.03 -5.77 13.88
N PRO A 112 -3.09 -6.32 13.07
CA PRO A 112 -1.91 -5.56 12.66
C PRO A 112 -2.25 -4.29 11.87
N ILE A 113 -3.27 -4.34 11.02
CA ILE A 113 -3.72 -3.20 10.22
C ILE A 113 -4.40 -2.16 11.10
N ILE A 114 -5.26 -2.60 12.02
CA ILE A 114 -5.92 -1.72 12.99
C ILE A 114 -4.88 -0.98 13.84
N ASN A 115 -3.85 -1.69 14.31
CA ASN A 115 -2.77 -1.08 15.08
C ASN A 115 -2.00 -0.03 14.27
N ARG A 116 -1.71 -0.30 12.99
CA ARG A 116 -1.08 0.70 12.10
C ARG A 116 -1.95 1.93 11.90
N ILE A 117 -3.26 1.77 11.67
CA ILE A 117 -4.19 2.91 11.58
C ILE A 117 -4.11 3.77 12.85
N ASN A 118 -4.15 3.13 14.03
CA ASN A 118 -4.11 3.85 15.31
C ASN A 118 -2.75 4.53 15.55
N GLU A 119 -1.64 3.89 15.17
CA GLU A 119 -0.29 4.47 15.19
C GLU A 119 -0.25 5.76 14.36
N ILE A 120 -0.74 5.70 13.12
CA ILE A 120 -0.77 6.86 12.22
C ILE A 120 -1.64 7.97 12.80
N LYS A 121 -2.86 7.66 13.25
CA LYS A 121 -3.80 8.66 13.81
C LYS A 121 -3.17 9.40 14.98
N LYS A 122 -2.54 8.67 15.90
CA LYS A 122 -1.85 9.24 17.06
C LYS A 122 -0.68 10.15 16.66
N ALA A 123 -0.01 9.86 15.55
CA ALA A 123 1.09 10.70 15.04
C ALA A 123 0.61 11.97 14.29
N LEU A 124 -0.65 12.00 13.87
CA LEU A 124 -1.26 13.15 13.19
C LEU A 124 -1.91 14.16 14.15
N GLU A 125 -2.20 13.74 15.38
CA GLU A 125 -2.65 14.59 16.50
C GLU A 125 -1.55 15.56 16.97
#